data_AF-A0A1V6HZQ9-F1
#
_entry.id   AF-A0A1V6HZQ9-F1
#
_cell.length_a   1.000
_cell.length_b   1.000
_cell.length_c   1.000
_cell.angle_alpha   90.00
_cell.angle_beta   90.00
_cell.angle_gamma   90.00
#
_symmetry.space_group_name_H-M   'P 1'
#
loop_
_entity.id
_entity.type
_entity.pdbx_description
1 polymer ?
#
loop_
_entity_poly.entity_id
_entity_poly.type
_entity_poly.pdbx_seq_one_letter_code
_entity_poly.pdbx_strand_id
1 'polypeptide(L)'
;MKKLFLLIFIFYSGLTNAQRLLGTPKSLILVYNYPNNHFYIEINGVEKSKTDRENVFIIDNRPIQILALNKSKFLKDTVLEFSSIDLMKIYINWEIDYIENNLFKNTNNKYEFLKTKKGRDIAFWTYDMPTGEPEIVTDSTRKTPTLKQMFVITRTKDFIVGLNSPLFGNEKYDEIKEYLITNIDGLVESDNEIDIYELDKQVNK
;
A
#
# COMPACT_ATOMS: atom_id res chain seq x y z
N MET A 1 -20.82 28.92 -5.97
CA MET A 1 -21.28 27.56 -6.35
C MET A 1 -20.62 27.13 -7.67
N LYS A 2 -19.61 26.26 -7.59
CA LYS A 2 -19.30 25.16 -8.53
C LYS A 2 -18.37 24.22 -7.76
N LYS A 3 -18.70 22.94 -7.85
CA LYS A 3 -18.51 21.93 -6.81
C LYS A 3 -17.07 21.42 -6.79
N LEU A 4 -16.56 21.27 -5.58
CA LEU A 4 -15.42 20.44 -5.20
C LEU A 4 -15.63 19.05 -5.85
N PHE A 5 -14.82 18.71 -6.85
CA PHE A 5 -14.85 17.38 -7.44
C PHE A 5 -14.18 16.40 -6.49
N LEU A 6 -15.06 15.89 -5.62
CA LEU A 6 -15.02 14.62 -4.93
C LEU A 6 -14.31 13.55 -5.80
N LEU A 7 -13.08 13.17 -5.42
CA LEU A 7 -12.49 11.93 -5.90
C LEU A 7 -13.24 10.78 -5.22
N ILE A 8 -14.35 10.37 -5.85
CA ILE A 8 -15.14 9.21 -5.45
C ILE A 8 -14.30 7.96 -5.76
N PHE A 9 -13.56 7.48 -4.77
CA PHE A 9 -13.21 6.06 -4.66
C PHE A 9 -14.24 5.41 -3.75
N ILE A 10 -15.42 5.10 -4.29
CA ILE A 10 -16.32 4.15 -3.64
C ILE A 10 -15.80 2.76 -4.00
N PHE A 11 -14.87 2.27 -3.20
CA PHE A 11 -14.77 0.83 -3.02
C PHE A 11 -15.94 0.42 -2.15
N TYR A 12 -16.84 -0.41 -2.70
CA TYR A 12 -17.76 -1.22 -1.91
C TYR A 12 -16.91 -2.17 -1.05
N SER A 13 -16.48 -1.70 0.12
CA SER A 13 -15.83 -2.48 1.16
C SER A 13 -16.90 -3.31 1.89
N GLY A 14 -17.39 -4.35 1.21
CA GLY A 14 -18.05 -5.45 1.88
C GLY A 14 -17.05 -6.09 2.84
N LEU A 15 -17.25 -5.83 4.14
CA LEU A 15 -16.48 -6.28 5.31
C LEU A 15 -15.06 -5.69 5.42
N THR A 16 -15.02 -4.52 6.07
CA THR A 16 -13.88 -3.97 6.82
C THR A 16 -13.16 -5.07 7.60
N ASN A 17 -11.81 -5.12 7.55
CA ASN A 17 -10.96 -5.80 8.54
C ASN A 17 -9.45 -5.62 8.23
N ALA A 18 -8.95 -4.38 8.19
CA ALA A 18 -7.74 -4.13 8.96
C ALA A 18 -8.22 -4.17 10.42
N GLN A 19 -8.07 -5.30 11.11
CA GLN A 19 -8.81 -5.51 12.34
C GLN A 19 -8.30 -4.62 13.46
N ARG A 20 -7.00 -4.31 13.55
CA ARG A 20 -6.47 -3.41 14.58
C ARG A 20 -5.21 -2.71 14.12
N LEU A 21 -5.00 -1.53 14.70
CA LEU A 21 -3.81 -0.70 14.53
C LEU A 21 -3.07 -0.67 15.86
N LEU A 22 -1.78 -1.02 15.85
CA LEU A 22 -0.90 -0.93 17.01
C LEU A 22 0.21 0.09 16.71
N GLY A 23 0.38 1.05 17.61
CA GLY A 23 1.51 1.97 17.57
C GLY A 23 2.63 1.47 18.48
N THR A 24 3.87 1.53 18.00
CA THR A 24 5.06 1.31 18.83
C THR A 24 5.92 2.59 18.88
N PRO A 25 6.94 2.68 19.73
CA PRO A 25 7.88 3.82 19.70
C PRO A 25 8.57 4.02 18.34
N LYS A 26 8.71 2.97 17.51
CA LYS A 26 9.52 3.00 16.28
C LYS A 26 8.79 2.57 15.00
N SER A 27 7.56 2.09 15.11
CA SER A 27 6.80 1.59 13.97
C SER A 27 5.28 1.71 14.14
N LEU A 28 4.55 1.51 13.05
CA LEU A 28 3.11 1.34 12.99
C LEU A 28 2.82 -0.08 12.50
N ILE A 29 1.97 -0.81 13.22
CA ILE A 29 1.61 -2.19 12.86
C ILE A 29 0.13 -2.25 12.51
N LEU A 30 -0.18 -2.81 11.34
CA LEU A 30 -1.53 -3.11 10.91
C LEU A 30 -1.76 -4.60 10.87
N VAL A 31 -2.78 -5.07 11.57
CA VAL A 31 -3.10 -6.50 11.68
C VAL A 31 -4.34 -6.85 10.85
N TYR A 32 -4.22 -7.94 10.08
CA TYR A 32 -5.25 -8.48 9.21
C TYR A 32 -5.51 -9.95 9.57
N ASN A 33 -6.68 -10.23 10.15
CA ASN A 33 -7.15 -11.59 10.43
C ASN A 33 -8.30 -11.94 9.48
N TYR A 34 -7.98 -12.14 8.19
CA TYR A 34 -8.95 -12.64 7.23
C TYR A 34 -9.16 -14.14 7.42
N PRO A 35 -10.33 -14.69 7.02
CA PRO A 35 -10.52 -16.13 6.99
C PRO A 35 -9.39 -16.82 6.21
N ASN A 36 -8.68 -17.74 6.86
CA ASN A 36 -7.55 -18.50 6.31
C ASN A 36 -6.30 -17.69 5.91
N ASN A 37 -6.26 -16.39 6.18
CA ASN A 37 -5.08 -15.56 5.93
C ASN A 37 -4.89 -14.52 7.05
N HIS A 38 -3.91 -14.79 7.91
CA HIS A 38 -3.57 -13.95 9.04
C HIS A 38 -2.18 -13.38 8.83
N PHE A 39 -2.07 -12.05 8.83
CA PHE A 39 -0.79 -11.38 8.69
C PHE A 39 -0.84 -10.00 9.33
N TYR A 40 0.33 -9.45 9.63
CA TYR A 40 0.48 -8.03 9.93
C TYR A 40 1.60 -7.44 9.12
N ILE A 41 1.54 -6.13 8.93
CA ILE A 41 2.65 -5.35 8.35
C ILE A 41 3.12 -4.32 9.36
N GLU A 42 4.40 -4.36 9.67
CA GLU A 42 5.10 -3.34 10.45
C GLU A 42 5.77 -2.33 9.52
N ILE A 43 5.48 -1.05 9.71
CA ILE A 43 6.09 0.05 8.97
C ILE A 43 6.88 0.91 9.94
N ASN A 44 8.18 1.00 9.72
CA ASN A 44 9.09 1.78 10.54
C ASN A 44 8.84 3.28 10.36
N GLY A 45 8.85 3.97 11.48
CA GLY A 45 8.85 5.42 11.58
C GLY A 45 8.46 5.87 12.99
N VAL A 46 8.95 7.02 13.43
CA VAL A 46 8.76 7.52 14.80
C VAL A 46 7.50 8.36 14.90
N GLU A 47 7.34 9.32 13.99
CA GLU A 47 6.17 10.20 13.94
C GLU A 47 5.08 9.55 13.11
N LYS A 48 3.91 9.31 13.72
CA LYS A 48 2.82 8.56 13.08
C LYS A 48 1.49 9.27 13.31
N SER A 49 0.73 9.49 12.25
CA SER A 49 -0.64 10.01 12.34
C SER A 49 -1.57 9.36 11.32
N LYS A 50 -2.86 9.30 11.66
CA LYS A 50 -3.91 8.85 10.75
C LYS A 50 -4.31 10.00 9.83
N THR A 51 -4.72 9.66 8.61
CA THR A 51 -5.43 10.58 7.73
C THR A 51 -6.95 10.34 7.82
N ASP A 52 -7.72 11.16 7.12
CA ASP A 52 -9.15 10.96 6.90
C ASP A 52 -9.44 9.74 5.98
N ARG A 53 -8.44 9.28 5.22
CA ARG A 53 -8.55 8.12 4.34
C ARG A 53 -8.17 6.84 5.07
N GLU A 54 -9.01 5.81 4.92
CA GLU A 54 -8.72 4.49 5.44
C GLU A 54 -7.42 3.92 4.84
N ASN A 55 -6.63 3.25 5.69
CA ASN A 55 -5.34 2.67 5.34
C ASN A 55 -4.29 3.65 4.80
N VAL A 56 -4.51 4.97 4.95
CA VAL A 56 -3.51 6.01 4.63
C VAL A 56 -3.05 6.69 5.92
N PHE A 57 -1.75 6.70 6.11
CA PHE A 57 -1.08 7.21 7.31
C PHE A 57 0.00 8.20 6.92
N ILE A 58 0.33 9.13 7.81
CA ILE A 58 1.56 9.91 7.72
C ILE A 58 2.57 9.28 8.66
N ILE A 59 3.73 8.86 8.13
CA ILE A 59 4.82 8.24 8.88
C ILE A 59 6.10 9.01 8.56
N ASP A 60 6.74 9.62 9.56
CA ASP A 60 7.90 10.51 9.40
C ASP A 60 7.71 11.54 8.28
N ASN A 61 6.57 12.25 8.34
CA ASN A 61 6.12 13.24 7.35
C ASN A 61 5.91 12.69 5.91
N ARG A 62 5.80 11.36 5.75
CA ARG A 62 5.53 10.70 4.47
C ARG A 62 4.12 10.09 4.45
N PRO A 63 3.27 10.42 3.46
CA PRO A 63 2.01 9.72 3.27
C PRO A 63 2.27 8.31 2.74
N ILE A 64 1.78 7.30 3.46
CA ILE A 64 1.86 5.89 3.11
C ILE A 64 0.46 5.30 3.08
N GLN A 65 0.09 4.73 1.93
CA GLN A 65 -1.09 3.88 1.80
C GLN A 65 -0.68 2.41 1.94
N ILE A 66 -1.48 1.65 2.68
CA ILE A 66 -1.31 0.22 2.87
C ILE A 66 -2.43 -0.50 2.13
N LEU A 67 -2.05 -1.45 1.29
CA LEU A 67 -2.96 -2.24 0.47
C LEU A 67 -2.99 -3.67 0.98
N ALA A 68 -4.20 -4.24 1.10
CA ALA A 68 -4.43 -5.67 1.24
C ALA A 68 -5.66 -6.03 0.39
N LEU A 69 -5.44 -6.71 -0.73
CA LEU A 69 -6.49 -6.99 -1.72
C LEU A 69 -6.54 -8.47 -2.06
N ASN A 70 -7.68 -9.11 -1.81
CA ASN A 70 -7.91 -10.50 -2.17
C ASN A 70 -7.97 -10.68 -3.70
N LYS A 71 -7.40 -11.78 -4.22
CA LYS A 71 -7.35 -12.09 -5.65
C LYS A 71 -8.72 -12.12 -6.33
N SER A 72 -9.79 -12.48 -5.60
CA SER A 72 -11.18 -12.43 -6.09
C SER A 72 -11.67 -11.04 -6.53
N LYS A 73 -10.96 -9.97 -6.15
CA LYS A 73 -11.30 -8.60 -6.57
C LYS A 73 -10.85 -8.27 -7.99
N PHE A 74 -9.85 -8.97 -8.50
CA PHE A 74 -9.25 -8.71 -9.81
C PHE A 74 -9.13 -9.95 -10.70
N LEU A 75 -9.40 -11.15 -10.18
CA LEU A 75 -9.49 -12.39 -10.93
C LEU A 75 -10.95 -12.83 -11.09
N LYS A 76 -11.30 -13.24 -12.32
CA LYS A 76 -12.58 -13.89 -12.62
C LYS A 76 -12.61 -15.34 -12.18
N ASP A 77 -11.55 -16.08 -12.45
CA ASP A 77 -11.37 -17.47 -12.00
C ASP A 77 -10.39 -17.49 -10.83
N THR A 78 -10.92 -17.80 -9.65
CA THR A 78 -10.16 -17.81 -8.39
C THR A 78 -9.60 -19.19 -8.04
N VAL A 79 -9.96 -20.23 -8.82
CA VAL A 79 -9.51 -21.61 -8.62
C VAL A 79 -8.14 -21.83 -9.26
N LEU A 80 -7.77 -21.02 -10.25
CA LEU A 80 -6.46 -21.06 -10.86
C LEU A 80 -5.37 -20.65 -9.86
N GLU A 81 -4.36 -21.51 -9.74
CA GLU A 81 -3.15 -21.21 -8.99
C GLU A 81 -2.11 -20.53 -9.89
N PHE A 82 -1.55 -19.45 -9.37
CA PHE A 82 -0.53 -18.65 -10.04
C PHE A 82 0.78 -18.73 -9.27
N SER A 83 1.91 -18.47 -9.92
CA SER A 83 3.12 -18.12 -9.16
C SER A 83 2.93 -16.77 -8.47
N SER A 84 3.75 -16.44 -7.47
CA SER A 84 3.71 -15.11 -6.83
C SER A 84 3.93 -13.98 -7.84
N ILE A 85 4.88 -14.16 -8.76
CA ILE A 85 5.20 -13.18 -9.80
C ILE A 85 4.02 -13.01 -10.78
N ASP A 86 3.41 -14.11 -11.22
CA ASP A 86 2.28 -14.03 -12.16
C ASP A 86 1.07 -13.35 -11.54
N LEU A 87 0.75 -13.66 -10.27
CA LEU A 87 -0.36 -13.01 -9.58
C LEU A 87 -0.12 -11.50 -9.41
N MET A 88 1.10 -11.10 -9.03
CA MET A 88 1.47 -9.68 -8.94
C MET A 88 1.38 -9.00 -10.30
N LYS A 89 1.83 -9.65 -11.38
CA LYS A 89 1.72 -9.10 -12.74
C LYS A 89 0.27 -8.89 -13.16
N ILE A 90 -0.61 -9.84 -12.87
CA ILE A 90 -2.05 -9.72 -13.16
C ILE A 90 -2.65 -8.55 -12.37
N TYR A 91 -2.34 -8.44 -11.08
CA TYR A 91 -2.78 -7.31 -10.26
C TYR A 91 -2.30 -5.97 -10.82
N ILE A 92 -1.01 -5.83 -11.14
CA ILE A 92 -0.44 -4.58 -11.69
C ILE A 92 -1.17 -4.18 -12.97
N ASN A 93 -1.40 -5.13 -13.89
CA ASN A 93 -2.12 -4.84 -15.13
C ASN A 93 -3.58 -4.43 -14.88
N TRP A 94 -4.28 -5.12 -13.96
CA TRP A 94 -5.64 -4.74 -13.59
C TRP A 94 -5.72 -3.33 -12.98
N GLU A 95 -4.76 -2.97 -12.13
CA GLU A 95 -4.69 -1.64 -11.51
C GLU A 95 -4.35 -0.57 -12.55
N ILE A 96 -3.40 -0.84 -13.46
CA ILE A 96 -3.08 0.05 -14.59
C ILE A 96 -4.32 0.27 -15.46
N ASP A 97 -5.01 -0.80 -15.85
CA ASP A 97 -6.24 -0.71 -16.64
C ASP A 97 -7.30 0.13 -15.92
N TYR A 98 -7.43 -0.04 -14.60
CA TYR A 98 -8.34 0.76 -13.80
C TYR A 98 -7.94 2.25 -13.81
N ILE A 99 -6.68 2.58 -13.54
CA ILE A 99 -6.18 3.96 -13.52
C ILE A 99 -6.35 4.62 -14.90
N GLU A 100 -5.97 3.92 -15.96
CA GLU A 100 -5.98 4.47 -17.32
C GLU A 100 -7.38 4.71 -17.88
N ASN A 101 -8.33 3.85 -17.49
CA ASN A 101 -9.71 3.98 -17.94
C ASN A 101 -10.57 4.92 -17.08
N ASN A 102 -10.22 5.13 -15.81
CA ASN A 102 -11.08 5.85 -14.86
C ASN A 102 -10.50 7.17 -14.35
N LEU A 103 -9.17 7.33 -14.34
CA LEU A 103 -8.51 8.46 -13.67
C LEU A 103 -7.67 9.29 -14.64
N PHE A 104 -6.64 8.68 -15.24
CA PHE A 104 -5.60 9.38 -15.97
C PHE A 104 -5.17 8.58 -17.18
N LYS A 105 -5.18 9.17 -18.37
CA LYS A 105 -4.70 8.46 -19.56
C LYS A 105 -3.17 8.51 -19.68
N ASN A 106 -2.56 7.44 -20.17
CA ASN A 106 -1.14 7.35 -20.55
C ASN A 106 -0.17 7.63 -19.38
N THR A 107 -0.30 6.89 -18.28
CA THR A 107 0.44 7.16 -17.03
C THR A 107 1.90 6.67 -17.04
N ASN A 108 2.47 6.30 -18.20
CA ASN A 108 3.87 5.88 -18.34
C ASN A 108 4.31 4.84 -17.27
N ASN A 109 3.52 3.77 -17.16
CA ASN A 109 3.69 2.75 -16.12
C ASN A 109 5.02 1.98 -16.29
N LYS A 110 5.71 1.72 -15.18
CA LYS A 110 6.93 0.91 -15.14
C LYS A 110 6.87 -0.05 -13.96
N TYR A 111 7.36 -1.27 -14.14
CA TYR A 111 7.50 -2.22 -13.04
C TYR A 111 8.72 -3.11 -13.21
N GLU A 112 9.23 -3.59 -12.09
CA GLU A 112 10.32 -4.56 -12.01
C GLU A 112 10.03 -5.56 -10.88
N PHE A 113 10.53 -6.79 -11.04
CA PHE A 113 10.45 -7.82 -10.02
C PHE A 113 11.80 -7.94 -9.32
N LEU A 114 11.76 -7.94 -7.99
CA LEU A 114 12.95 -7.97 -7.14
C LEU A 114 12.78 -8.99 -6.02
N LYS A 115 13.88 -9.32 -5.34
CA LYS A 115 13.85 -9.99 -4.05
C LYS A 115 14.28 -9.01 -2.96
N THR A 116 13.57 -9.01 -1.84
CA THR A 116 13.94 -8.22 -0.66
C THR A 116 15.13 -8.83 0.07
N LYS A 117 15.63 -8.13 1.11
CA LYS A 117 16.70 -8.64 1.98
C LYS A 117 16.28 -9.89 2.74
N LYS A 118 14.98 -10.04 3.05
CA LYS A 118 14.40 -11.29 3.61
C LYS A 118 14.07 -12.35 2.55
N GLY A 119 14.44 -12.14 1.28
CA GLY A 119 14.25 -13.11 0.19
C GLY A 119 12.84 -13.15 -0.39
N ARG A 120 11.96 -12.22 0.02
CA ARG A 120 10.57 -12.14 -0.44
C ARG A 120 10.52 -11.64 -1.88
N ASP A 121 9.73 -12.32 -2.72
CA ASP A 121 9.45 -11.83 -4.07
C ASP A 121 8.53 -10.61 -3.99
N ILE A 122 8.95 -9.53 -4.65
CA ILE A 122 8.20 -8.28 -4.72
C ILE A 122 8.11 -7.78 -6.15
N ALA A 123 7.08 -7.01 -6.43
CA ALA A 123 7.04 -6.14 -7.58
C ALA A 123 7.12 -4.69 -7.10
N PHE A 124 8.07 -3.94 -7.65
CA PHE A 124 8.12 -2.50 -7.48
C PHE A 124 7.60 -1.87 -8.77
N TRP A 125 6.61 -0.99 -8.67
CA TRP A 125 6.00 -0.37 -9.84
C TRP A 125 5.61 1.08 -9.59
N THR A 126 5.59 1.86 -10.67
CA THR A 126 5.34 3.30 -10.62
C THR A 126 4.52 3.75 -11.81
N TYR A 127 3.81 4.86 -11.64
CA TYR A 127 3.21 5.59 -12.74
C TYR A 127 3.35 7.10 -12.53
N ASP A 128 3.39 7.84 -13.64
CA ASP A 128 3.53 9.28 -13.68
C ASP A 128 2.19 9.95 -13.36
N MET A 129 2.22 10.90 -12.43
CA MET A 129 1.06 11.73 -12.16
C MET A 129 0.93 12.80 -13.25
N PRO A 130 -0.29 13.09 -13.74
CA PRO A 130 -0.49 14.17 -14.70
C PRO A 130 -0.07 15.52 -14.11
N THR A 131 0.48 16.39 -14.96
CA THR A 131 0.84 17.74 -14.57
C THR A 131 -0.37 18.49 -14.01
N GLY A 132 -0.27 18.97 -12.77
CA GLY A 132 -1.31 19.76 -12.10
C GLY A 132 -2.26 18.97 -11.19
N GLU A 133 -2.08 17.65 -11.02
CA GLU A 133 -2.99 16.78 -10.24
C GLU A 133 -2.23 15.77 -9.36
N PRO A 134 -2.70 15.47 -8.14
CA PRO A 134 -3.26 16.36 -7.15
C PRO A 134 -2.14 17.07 -6.38
N GLU A 135 -2.45 18.29 -5.94
CA GLU A 135 -1.69 19.00 -4.92
C GLU A 135 -2.02 18.38 -3.56
N ILE A 136 -1.13 17.55 -3.00
CA ILE A 136 -1.31 17.02 -1.65
C ILE A 136 -0.96 18.15 -0.67
N VAL A 137 -1.91 18.47 0.22
CA VAL A 137 -1.74 19.47 1.26
C VAL A 137 -0.84 18.89 2.35
N THR A 138 0.46 19.11 2.23
CA THR A 138 1.36 19.05 3.38
C THR A 138 1.10 20.33 4.17
N ASP A 139 0.67 20.23 5.44
CA ASP A 139 0.66 21.34 6.43
C ASP A 139 -0.17 22.62 6.16
N SER A 140 -1.22 22.57 5.34
CA SER A 140 -2.13 23.70 5.04
C SER A 140 -1.50 24.91 4.34
N THR A 141 -0.20 24.93 4.07
CA THR A 141 0.47 26.08 3.43
C THR A 141 1.32 25.74 2.22
N ARG A 142 1.65 24.47 1.98
CA ARG A 142 2.53 24.05 0.90
C ARG A 142 1.84 23.08 -0.05
N LYS A 143 1.86 23.44 -1.32
CA LYS A 143 1.44 22.60 -2.45
C LYS A 143 2.71 22.09 -3.10
N THR A 144 3.02 20.80 -2.94
CA THR A 144 4.12 20.18 -3.66
C THR A 144 3.54 19.27 -4.74
N PRO A 145 3.94 19.44 -6.01
CA PRO A 145 3.42 18.60 -7.08
C PRO A 145 3.81 17.14 -6.82
N THR A 146 2.82 16.26 -6.90
CA THR A 146 3.07 14.82 -6.94
C THR A 146 3.62 14.48 -8.33
N LEU A 147 4.80 13.89 -8.41
CA LEU A 147 5.43 13.52 -9.68
C LEU A 147 5.07 12.10 -10.10
N LYS A 148 5.03 11.17 -9.14
CA LYS A 148 4.77 9.75 -9.37
C LYS A 148 3.98 9.15 -8.22
N GLN A 149 3.29 8.06 -8.49
CA GLN A 149 2.90 7.09 -7.47
C GLN A 149 3.87 5.92 -7.51
N MET A 150 4.31 5.49 -6.34
CA MET A 150 5.29 4.42 -6.18
C MET A 150 4.69 3.33 -5.30
N PHE A 151 4.75 2.10 -5.78
CA PHE A 151 4.17 0.94 -5.13
C PHE A 151 5.25 -0.13 -4.96
N VAL A 152 5.24 -0.79 -3.81
CA VAL A 152 5.85 -2.10 -3.64
C VAL A 152 4.76 -3.07 -3.21
N ILE A 153 4.69 -4.21 -3.88
CA ILE A 153 3.69 -5.23 -3.59
C ILE A 153 4.35 -6.60 -3.45
N THR A 154 3.70 -7.49 -2.72
CA THR A 154 4.03 -8.90 -2.58
C THR A 154 2.75 -9.73 -2.48
N ARG A 155 2.90 -11.04 -2.50
CA ARG A 155 1.80 -11.99 -2.29
C ARG A 155 1.87 -12.59 -0.89
N THR A 156 0.72 -12.69 -0.24
CA THR A 156 0.48 -13.59 0.89
C THR A 156 -0.77 -14.41 0.63
N LYS A 157 -0.63 -15.73 0.48
CA LYS A 157 -1.72 -16.66 0.10
C LYS A 157 -2.56 -16.10 -1.06
N ASP A 158 -3.83 -15.77 -0.83
CA ASP A 158 -4.76 -15.24 -1.84
C ASP A 158 -4.80 -13.72 -1.93
N PHE A 159 -3.86 -13.02 -1.32
CA PHE A 159 -3.86 -11.56 -1.25
C PHE A 159 -2.61 -10.96 -1.89
N ILE A 160 -2.82 -9.81 -2.53
CA ILE A 160 -1.75 -8.85 -2.79
C ILE A 160 -1.71 -7.89 -1.61
N VAL A 161 -0.53 -7.78 -1.01
CA VAL A 161 -0.26 -6.82 0.07
C VAL A 161 0.82 -5.86 -0.41
N GLY A 162 0.66 -4.58 -0.11
CA GLY A 162 1.57 -3.57 -0.61
C GLY A 162 1.60 -2.28 0.17
N LEU A 163 2.61 -1.51 -0.13
CA LEU A 163 2.78 -0.13 0.32
C LEU A 163 2.80 0.78 -0.90
N ASN A 164 2.13 1.91 -0.80
CA ASN A 164 2.17 2.98 -1.78
C ASN A 164 2.61 4.29 -1.11
N SER A 165 3.40 5.07 -1.83
CA SER A 165 3.74 6.46 -1.50
C SER A 165 3.75 7.30 -2.77
N PRO A 166 3.25 8.55 -2.74
CA PRO A 166 3.61 9.53 -3.75
C PRO A 166 5.11 9.85 -3.68
N LEU A 167 5.66 10.29 -4.82
CA LEU A 167 6.93 10.99 -4.91
C LEU A 167 6.65 12.48 -5.12
N PHE A 168 7.14 13.32 -4.22
CA PHE A 168 7.06 14.78 -4.35
C PHE A 168 8.30 15.38 -5.01
N GLY A 169 8.17 16.58 -5.58
CA GLY A 169 9.24 17.22 -6.37
C GLY A 169 10.54 17.53 -5.62
N ASN A 170 10.52 17.57 -4.29
CA ASN A 170 11.69 17.77 -3.43
C ASN A 170 12.31 16.47 -2.90
N GLU A 171 11.74 15.31 -3.23
CA GLU A 171 12.18 14.01 -2.73
C GLU A 171 13.05 13.28 -3.74
N LYS A 172 13.92 12.38 -3.24
CA LYS A 172 14.74 11.53 -4.10
C LYS A 172 14.05 10.20 -4.35
N TYR A 173 13.92 9.84 -5.62
CA TYR A 173 13.30 8.59 -6.06
C TYR A 173 13.86 7.35 -5.34
N ASP A 174 15.19 7.21 -5.29
CA ASP A 174 15.84 6.03 -4.71
C ASP A 174 15.63 5.92 -3.19
N GLU A 175 15.51 7.05 -2.49
CA GLU A 175 15.22 7.06 -1.04
C GLU A 175 13.81 6.53 -0.78
N ILE A 176 12.82 6.92 -1.59
CA ILE A 176 11.43 6.47 -1.43
C ILE A 176 11.30 5.00 -1.82
N LYS A 177 11.96 4.60 -2.90
CA LYS A 177 12.00 3.21 -3.35
C LYS A 177 12.60 2.29 -2.27
N GLU A 178 13.77 2.64 -1.73
CA GLU A 178 14.42 1.83 -0.67
C GLU A 178 13.57 1.82 0.60
N TYR A 179 12.94 2.94 0.96
CA TYR A 179 12.00 2.99 2.09
C TYR A 179 10.85 2.00 1.92
N LEU A 180 10.18 2.00 0.76
CA LEU A 180 9.08 1.07 0.48
C LEU A 180 9.56 -0.38 0.52
N ILE A 181 10.65 -0.70 -0.19
CA ILE A 181 11.22 -2.06 -0.25
C ILE A 181 11.69 -2.54 1.12
N THR A 182 12.20 -1.67 1.98
CA THR A 182 12.61 -2.05 3.33
C THR A 182 11.39 -2.31 4.22
N ASN A 183 10.32 -1.52 4.08
CA ASN A 183 9.14 -1.65 4.93
C ASN A 183 8.21 -2.79 4.51
N ILE A 184 8.20 -3.25 3.26
CA ILE A 184 7.42 -4.44 2.88
C ILE A 184 7.98 -5.71 3.53
N ASP A 185 9.25 -5.72 3.94
CA ASP A 185 9.84 -6.79 4.76
C ASP A 185 9.30 -6.83 6.20
N GLY A 186 8.55 -5.81 6.63
CA GLY A 186 7.76 -5.84 7.87
C GLY A 186 6.51 -6.71 7.78
N LEU A 187 6.19 -7.30 6.62
CA LEU A 187 5.10 -8.26 6.47
C LEU A 187 5.44 -9.59 7.14
N VAL A 188 4.62 -9.97 8.11
CA VAL A 188 4.71 -11.23 8.85
C VAL A 188 3.40 -12.00 8.70
N GLU A 189 3.51 -13.25 8.27
CA GLU A 189 2.40 -14.18 8.07
C GLU A 189 2.27 -15.10 9.27
N SER A 190 1.03 -15.49 9.59
CA SER A 190 0.69 -16.40 10.68
C SER A 190 -0.28 -17.48 10.19
N ASP A 191 -0.05 -18.71 10.65
CA ASP A 191 -0.97 -19.82 10.40
C ASP A 191 -2.23 -19.74 11.28
N ASN A 192 -2.14 -19.01 12.40
CA ASN A 192 -3.24 -18.81 13.34
C ASN A 192 -3.68 -17.36 13.37
N GLU A 193 -4.89 -17.12 13.86
CA GLU A 193 -5.37 -15.77 14.17
C GLU A 193 -4.37 -15.06 15.08
N ILE A 194 -4.03 -13.82 14.73
CA ILE A 194 -3.09 -13.01 15.49
C ILE A 194 -3.82 -12.45 16.70
N ASP A 195 -3.37 -12.85 17.89
CA ASP A 195 -3.78 -12.24 19.16
C ASP A 195 -3.13 -10.86 19.29
N ILE A 196 -3.97 -9.83 19.21
CA ILE A 196 -3.55 -8.43 19.24
C ILE A 196 -2.94 -8.04 20.59
N TYR A 197 -3.44 -8.60 21.69
CA TYR A 197 -2.96 -8.27 23.03
C TYR A 197 -1.59 -8.88 23.29
N GLU A 198 -1.39 -10.13 22.87
CA GLU A 198 -0.07 -10.76 22.95
C GLU A 198 0.92 -10.12 21.97
N LEU A 199 0.47 -9.71 20.78
CA LEU A 199 1.31 -8.95 19.86
C LEU A 199 1.74 -7.61 20.46
N ASP A 200 0.81 -6.84 21.02
CA ASP A 200 1.09 -5.55 21.66
C ASP A 200 2.12 -5.70 22.79
N LYS A 201 1.93 -6.69 23.66
CA LYS A 201 2.93 -7.04 24.69
C LYS A 201 4.28 -7.40 24.13
N GLN A 202 4.38 -7.97 22.94
CA GLN A 202 5.68 -8.36 22.35
C GLN A 202 6.42 -7.16 21.77
N VAL A 203 5.70 -6.26 21.11
CA VAL A 203 6.28 -5.14 20.34
C VAL A 203 6.48 -3.88 21.18
N ASN A 204 5.82 -3.76 22.32
CA ASN A 204 5.89 -2.61 23.23
C ASN A 204 6.55 -2.94 24.60
N LYS A 205 7.43 -3.95 24.65
CA LYS A 205 8.26 -4.20 25.86
C LYS A 205 9.34 -3.15 26.06
#